data_AF-A0A843UFG4-F1
#
_entry.id   AF-A0A843UFG4-F1
#
_cell.length_a   1.000
_cell.length_b   1.000
_cell.length_c   1.000
_cell.angle_alpha   90.00
_cell.angle_beta   90.00
_cell.angle_gamma   90.00
#
_symmetry.space_group_name_H-M   'P 1'
#
loop_
_entity.id
_entity.type
_entity.pdbx_description
1 polymer ?
#
loop_
_entity_poly.entity_id
_entity_poly.type
_entity_poly.pdbx_seq_one_letter_code
_entity_poly.pdbx_strand_id
1 'polypeptide(L)'
;MAAKLLVFLLVSLMSAAVGAHNITAILAGFPEYSVYNGYLSQTKVADEINSRETLTCLVLPNAAMTALAGKRPLSAIKNALRLLTLLDYYDTQKLHDISEGTVLTTTLLQTTGSVTGNMGFVNITDLKGGKVGFASTAPGSKFDSVYTKSVKQMPYSISVLEISSPIVFPGLLDAPARASANLTGLLEKAGCKTFASLIVSSGVLKIYQSAMDKGLTVFAPNDEAFKADGVPDLRRLSNAELVTLLQYHAVPAYVPKASLMASKGPISTLATSGAGQYALSVTTRGDDVTLHTGLDSSRIASTVIDDTPFCILTVDSLLLPSELFGKAPAAAPGPAPVASPTPAPTPAAEAPTPAPAKAKAPSPESALSPPAPPTESPSESPADAPEARAADSKTELGAAAKALPFWGFLAAAAVGSSMLLS
;
A
#
# COMPACT_ATOMS: atom_id res chain seq x y z
N MET A 1 34.10 60.14 -17.09
CA MET A 1 32.83 59.43 -17.40
C MET A 1 33.03 57.95 -17.08
N ALA A 2 31.96 57.24 -16.70
CA ALA A 2 32.08 55.90 -16.11
C ALA A 2 32.40 54.81 -17.14
N ALA A 3 33.33 53.92 -16.79
CA ALA A 3 33.60 52.67 -17.50
C ALA A 3 34.06 51.62 -16.48
N LYS A 4 33.50 50.40 -16.57
CA LYS A 4 33.53 49.35 -15.52
C LYS A 4 32.70 49.79 -14.29
N LEU A 5 31.86 48.96 -13.68
CA LEU A 5 31.89 47.50 -13.57
C LEU A 5 30.46 46.91 -13.58
N LEU A 6 29.97 46.41 -14.71
CA LEU A 6 28.72 45.64 -14.77
C LEU A 6 29.00 44.21 -14.30
N VAL A 7 28.93 43.96 -12.99
CA VAL A 7 28.97 42.60 -12.46
C VAL A 7 27.67 41.89 -12.84
N PHE A 8 27.75 40.97 -13.79
CA PHE A 8 26.63 40.07 -14.09
C PHE A 8 26.40 39.16 -12.87
N LEU A 9 25.39 39.49 -12.07
CA LEU A 9 24.94 38.62 -10.98
C LEU A 9 24.16 37.44 -11.57
N LEU A 10 24.89 36.53 -12.23
CA LEU A 10 24.34 35.28 -12.73
C LEU A 10 24.11 34.34 -11.54
N VAL A 11 23.04 34.58 -10.78
CA VAL A 11 22.56 33.63 -9.77
C VAL A 11 22.14 32.37 -10.51
N SER A 12 23.07 31.41 -10.58
CA SER A 12 22.77 30.08 -11.06
C SER A 12 21.79 29.46 -10.06
N LEU A 13 20.50 29.46 -10.41
CA LEU A 13 19.57 28.50 -9.85
C LEU A 13 20.04 27.12 -10.32
N MET A 14 20.96 26.55 -9.56
CA MET A 14 21.12 25.11 -9.46
C MET A 14 19.81 24.57 -8.88
N SER A 15 18.81 24.42 -9.75
CA SER A 15 17.69 23.51 -9.55
C SER A 15 18.29 22.11 -9.43
N ALA A 16 18.75 21.78 -8.23
CA ALA A 16 19.17 20.44 -7.87
C ALA A 16 17.99 19.54 -8.22
N ALA A 17 18.18 18.67 -9.21
CA ALA A 17 17.19 17.67 -9.53
C ALA A 17 17.07 16.77 -8.31
N VAL A 18 16.04 17.01 -7.49
CA VAL A 18 15.73 16.20 -6.31
C VAL A 18 15.41 14.81 -6.84
N GLY A 19 16.42 13.95 -6.86
CA GLY A 19 16.29 12.59 -7.32
C GLY A 19 15.31 11.88 -6.42
N ALA A 20 14.11 11.60 -6.95
CA ALA A 20 13.00 11.03 -6.21
C ALA A 20 13.49 9.83 -5.38
N HIS A 21 13.55 10.04 -4.07
CA HIS A 21 14.13 9.05 -3.18
C HIS A 21 13.18 7.86 -3.01
N ASN A 22 13.74 6.71 -2.67
CA ASN A 22 12.94 5.54 -2.35
C ASN A 22 13.49 4.87 -1.09
N ILE A 23 12.78 4.99 0.03
CA ILE A 23 13.22 4.48 1.32
C ILE A 23 13.44 2.97 1.32
N THR A 24 12.62 2.19 0.58
CA THR A 24 12.77 0.74 0.56
C THR A 24 13.96 0.29 -0.28
N ALA A 25 14.28 1.04 -1.34
CA ALA A 25 15.50 0.85 -2.13
C ALA A 25 16.77 1.31 -1.37
N ILE A 26 16.68 2.39 -0.58
CA ILE A 26 17.77 2.83 0.30
C ILE A 26 18.06 1.75 1.35
N LEU A 27 17.04 1.28 2.07
CA LEU A 27 17.18 0.28 3.13
C LEU A 27 17.47 -1.13 2.61
N ALA A 28 17.25 -1.43 1.32
CA ALA A 28 17.67 -2.70 0.72
C ALA A 28 19.21 -2.88 0.73
N GLY A 29 19.98 -1.80 0.79
CA GLY A 29 21.45 -1.84 0.95
C GLY A 29 21.94 -2.15 2.37
N PHE A 30 21.03 -2.26 3.35
CA PHE A 30 21.37 -2.34 4.78
C PHE A 30 20.61 -3.49 5.46
N PRO A 31 21.17 -4.71 5.52
CA PRO A 31 20.50 -5.89 6.08
C PRO A 31 20.03 -5.72 7.53
N GLU A 32 20.66 -4.83 8.31
CA GLU A 32 20.31 -4.57 9.71
C GLU A 32 18.97 -3.86 9.92
N TYR A 33 18.32 -3.34 8.86
CA TYR A 33 16.96 -2.77 8.89
C TYR A 33 15.98 -3.53 7.99
N SER A 34 16.31 -4.74 7.54
CA SER A 34 15.43 -5.55 6.66
C SER A 34 14.02 -5.79 7.25
N VAL A 35 13.89 -5.92 8.57
CA VAL A 35 12.59 -6.01 9.26
C VAL A 35 11.83 -4.68 9.19
N TYR A 36 12.50 -3.55 9.38
CA TYR A 36 11.91 -2.20 9.26
C TYR A 36 11.42 -1.95 7.83
N ASN A 37 12.25 -2.27 6.83
CA ASN A 37 11.95 -2.16 5.41
C ASN A 37 10.75 -3.05 5.00
N GLY A 38 10.69 -4.27 5.54
CA GLY A 38 9.55 -5.17 5.37
C GLY A 38 8.24 -4.56 5.88
N TYR A 39 8.23 -4.00 7.08
CA TYR A 39 7.02 -3.36 7.63
C TYR A 39 6.66 -2.04 6.93
N LEU A 40 7.61 -1.20 6.52
CA LEU A 40 7.34 -0.03 5.66
C LEU A 40 6.59 -0.43 4.38
N SER A 41 7.01 -1.54 3.76
CA SER A 41 6.43 -2.09 2.53
C SER A 41 5.03 -2.68 2.76
N GLN A 42 4.83 -3.43 3.85
CA GLN A 42 3.53 -4.04 4.20
C GLN A 42 2.48 -3.00 4.62
N THR A 43 2.87 -1.99 5.39
CA THR A 43 1.97 -0.94 5.92
C THR A 43 1.72 0.20 4.95
N LYS A 44 2.40 0.21 3.79
CA LYS A 44 2.39 1.30 2.80
C LYS A 44 2.94 2.65 3.28
N VAL A 45 3.57 2.71 4.46
CA VAL A 45 4.31 3.90 4.90
C VAL A 45 5.51 4.19 3.97
N ALA A 46 6.04 3.17 3.29
CA ALA A 46 6.98 3.37 2.19
C ALA A 46 6.45 4.35 1.12
N ASP A 47 5.18 4.23 0.73
CA ASP A 47 4.56 5.06 -0.30
C ASP A 47 4.34 6.48 0.23
N GLU A 48 3.98 6.63 1.52
CA GLU A 48 3.82 7.93 2.21
C GLU A 48 5.14 8.69 2.44
N ILE A 49 6.24 7.97 2.64
CA ILE A 49 7.60 8.54 2.70
C ILE A 49 7.99 9.01 1.30
N ASN A 50 7.91 8.12 0.31
CA ASN A 50 8.34 8.39 -1.07
C ASN A 50 7.49 9.43 -1.80
N SER A 51 6.32 9.82 -1.27
CA SER A 51 5.49 10.91 -1.79
C SER A 51 5.84 12.30 -1.24
N ARG A 52 6.86 12.43 -0.37
CA ARG A 52 7.33 13.71 0.17
C ARG A 52 8.63 14.15 -0.49
N GLU A 53 8.82 15.46 -0.63
CA GLU A 53 10.05 16.03 -1.21
C GLU A 53 11.21 16.00 -0.21
N THR A 54 10.90 16.31 1.06
CA THR A 54 11.83 16.53 2.18
C THR A 54 11.33 15.81 3.43
N LEU A 55 12.17 15.01 4.11
CA LEU A 55 11.85 14.33 5.38
C LEU A 55 13.07 13.77 6.14
N THR A 56 12.84 13.27 7.36
CA THR A 56 13.78 12.41 8.11
C THR A 56 13.11 11.12 8.57
N CYS A 57 13.68 9.96 8.21
CA CYS A 57 13.22 8.65 8.65
C CYS A 57 14.13 8.12 9.77
N LEU A 58 13.57 7.94 10.98
CA LEU A 58 14.25 7.37 12.14
C LEU A 58 14.10 5.84 12.10
N VAL A 59 15.14 5.13 11.66
CA VAL A 59 15.09 3.68 11.48
C VAL A 59 15.52 2.93 12.73
N LEU A 60 14.91 1.77 12.94
CA LEU A 60 15.22 0.88 14.06
C LEU A 60 16.00 -0.35 13.55
N PRO A 61 17.09 -0.75 14.23
CA PRO A 61 17.76 -2.01 13.92
C PRO A 61 16.80 -3.19 14.16
N ASN A 62 16.98 -4.28 13.41
CA ASN A 62 16.05 -5.42 13.37
C ASN A 62 15.58 -5.92 14.75
N ALA A 63 16.46 -5.94 15.76
CA ALA A 63 16.10 -6.36 17.12
C ALA A 63 15.08 -5.40 17.78
N ALA A 64 15.30 -4.09 17.71
CA ALA A 64 14.39 -3.08 18.23
C ALA A 64 13.07 -3.06 17.46
N MET A 65 13.11 -3.20 16.13
CA MET A 65 11.90 -3.28 15.31
C MET A 65 11.09 -4.55 15.61
N THR A 66 11.75 -5.70 15.83
CA THR A 66 11.07 -6.96 16.19
C THR A 66 10.37 -6.85 17.56
N ALA A 67 10.99 -6.16 18.53
CA ALA A 67 10.36 -5.88 19.82
C ALA A 67 9.18 -4.88 19.73
N LEU A 68 9.29 -3.88 18.85
CA LEU A 68 8.21 -2.94 18.53
C LEU A 68 7.04 -3.62 17.81
N ALA A 69 7.30 -4.59 16.93
CA ALA A 69 6.26 -5.37 16.27
C ALA A 69 5.61 -6.38 17.23
N GLY A 70 6.39 -7.36 17.73
CA GLY A 70 5.87 -8.43 18.60
C GLY A 70 4.70 -9.20 17.97
N LYS A 71 3.56 -9.24 18.65
CA LYS A 71 2.29 -9.79 18.14
C LYS A 71 1.24 -8.71 17.82
N ARG A 72 1.67 -7.47 17.55
CA ARG A 72 0.78 -6.33 17.27
C ARG A 72 0.28 -6.36 15.82
N PRO A 73 -0.94 -5.87 15.53
CA PRO A 73 -1.47 -5.79 14.17
C PRO A 73 -0.75 -4.73 13.33
N LEU A 74 -0.85 -4.85 12.00
CA LEU A 74 -0.15 -3.96 11.06
C LEU A 74 -0.57 -2.48 11.18
N SER A 75 -1.80 -2.16 11.58
CA SER A 75 -2.24 -0.77 11.84
C SER A 75 -1.49 -0.11 13.02
N ALA A 76 -1.27 -0.85 14.12
CA ALA A 76 -0.45 -0.36 15.23
C ALA A 76 1.02 -0.14 14.81
N ILE A 77 1.56 -1.03 13.99
CA ILE A 77 2.90 -0.90 13.43
C ILE A 77 2.97 0.28 12.44
N LYS A 78 1.93 0.50 11.62
CA LYS A 78 1.81 1.65 10.72
C LYS A 78 1.91 2.97 11.47
N ASN A 79 1.16 3.11 12.57
CA ASN A 79 1.17 4.34 13.36
C ASN A 79 2.55 4.60 14.01
N ALA A 80 3.24 3.56 14.46
CA ALA A 80 4.61 3.69 14.97
C ALA A 80 5.62 4.11 13.87
N LEU A 81 5.56 3.51 12.68
CA LEU A 81 6.40 3.89 11.53
C LEU A 81 6.14 5.34 11.07
N ARG A 82 4.88 5.78 11.14
CA ARG A 82 4.48 7.17 10.87
C ARG A 82 5.04 8.15 11.90
N LEU A 83 5.06 7.79 13.20
CA LEU A 83 5.68 8.60 14.26
C LEU A 83 7.21 8.68 14.10
N LEU A 84 7.83 7.61 13.60
CA LEU A 84 9.26 7.54 13.30
C LEU A 84 9.65 8.24 11.98
N THR A 85 8.70 8.89 11.29
CA THR A 85 8.96 9.66 10.07
C THR A 85 8.67 11.14 10.32
N LEU A 86 9.72 11.92 10.52
CA LEU A 86 9.68 13.37 10.71
C LEU A 86 9.55 14.06 9.35
N LEU A 87 8.75 15.12 9.25
CA LEU A 87 8.54 15.88 8.00
C LEU A 87 9.66 16.89 7.73
N ASP A 88 10.39 17.30 8.77
CA ASP A 88 11.55 18.16 8.64
C ASP A 88 12.81 17.34 8.29
N TYR A 89 13.70 17.91 7.48
CA TYR A 89 15.04 17.36 7.27
C TYR A 89 15.96 17.68 8.47
N TYR A 90 16.57 16.65 9.05
CA TYR A 90 17.59 16.70 10.09
C TYR A 90 18.76 15.80 9.68
N ASP A 91 19.92 16.39 9.46
CA ASP A 91 21.19 15.66 9.34
C ASP A 91 21.96 15.67 10.68
N THR A 92 23.14 15.06 10.67
CA THR A 92 23.98 14.90 11.86
C THR A 92 24.47 16.23 12.44
N GLN A 93 24.64 17.29 11.63
CA GLN A 93 25.01 18.62 12.15
C GLN A 93 23.79 19.29 12.76
N LYS A 94 22.68 19.37 12.02
CA LYS A 94 21.43 19.99 12.50
C LYS A 94 20.85 19.33 13.76
N LEU A 95 21.15 18.05 14.02
CA LEU A 95 20.79 17.39 15.28
C LEU A 95 21.65 17.81 16.49
N HIS A 96 22.90 18.24 16.29
CA HIS A 96 23.76 18.76 17.37
C HIS A 96 23.68 20.30 17.48
N ASP A 97 23.38 21.00 16.39
CA ASP A 97 23.25 22.46 16.33
C ASP A 97 21.84 22.95 16.78
N ILE A 98 21.14 22.20 17.64
CA ILE A 98 19.80 22.56 18.14
C ILE A 98 19.93 23.71 19.14
N SER A 99 19.77 24.95 18.66
CA SER A 99 20.13 26.19 19.37
C SER A 99 19.45 26.42 20.72
N GLU A 100 18.25 25.89 20.93
CA GLU A 100 17.51 25.99 22.20
C GLU A 100 17.62 24.70 23.05
N GLY A 101 18.51 23.78 22.67
CA GLY A 101 18.68 22.45 23.28
C GLY A 101 17.54 21.47 22.99
N THR A 102 16.36 21.94 22.56
CA THR A 102 15.25 21.09 22.13
C THR A 102 14.47 21.72 20.97
N VAL A 103 13.88 20.89 20.11
CA VAL A 103 12.98 21.31 19.01
C VAL A 103 11.82 20.32 18.86
N LEU A 104 10.63 20.85 18.60
CA LEU A 104 9.41 20.10 18.30
C LEU A 104 9.29 19.92 16.79
N THR A 105 9.11 18.69 16.31
CA THR A 105 8.97 18.39 14.87
C THR A 105 7.69 17.59 14.58
N THR A 106 7.10 17.87 13.41
CA THR A 106 5.89 17.22 12.93
C THR A 106 6.25 15.87 12.30
N THR A 107 5.43 14.84 12.52
CA THR A 107 5.63 13.51 11.89
C THR A 107 4.49 13.17 10.93
N LEU A 108 4.65 12.13 10.11
CA LEU A 108 3.55 11.59 9.29
C LEU A 108 2.32 11.26 10.16
N LEU A 109 2.48 10.80 11.40
CA LEU A 109 1.36 10.44 12.28
C LEU A 109 0.52 11.66 12.66
N GLN A 110 1.13 12.83 12.82
CA GLN A 110 0.37 14.05 13.07
C GLN A 110 -0.48 14.45 11.85
N THR A 111 -0.02 14.17 10.63
CA THR A 111 -0.76 14.52 9.40
C THR A 111 -2.02 13.71 9.16
N THR A 112 -2.20 12.57 9.84
CA THR A 112 -3.41 11.75 9.69
C THR A 112 -4.59 12.29 10.49
N GLY A 113 -4.37 13.23 11.42
CA GLY A 113 -5.40 13.71 12.36
C GLY A 113 -5.95 12.65 13.32
N SER A 114 -5.36 11.44 13.34
CA SER A 114 -5.87 10.30 14.12
C SER A 114 -5.46 10.34 15.61
N VAL A 115 -4.64 11.32 15.99
CA VAL A 115 -4.07 11.49 17.33
C VAL A 115 -4.47 12.83 17.93
N THR A 116 -4.79 12.83 19.23
CA THR A 116 -5.34 14.03 19.90
C THR A 116 -4.24 15.03 20.25
N GLY A 117 -4.43 16.29 19.85
CA GLY A 117 -3.50 17.37 20.15
C GLY A 117 -2.12 17.10 19.55
N ASN A 118 -1.07 17.18 20.39
CA ASN A 118 0.31 17.10 19.92
C ASN A 118 0.91 15.68 19.92
N MET A 119 0.14 14.62 20.24
CA MET A 119 0.71 13.28 20.46
C MET A 119 1.44 12.67 19.24
N GLY A 120 1.17 13.14 18.03
CA GLY A 120 1.89 12.76 16.81
C GLY A 120 3.15 13.57 16.52
N PHE A 121 3.53 14.54 17.35
CA PHE A 121 4.82 15.23 17.25
C PHE A 121 5.91 14.49 18.02
N VAL A 122 7.16 14.75 17.65
CA VAL A 122 8.36 14.29 18.36
C VAL A 122 9.16 15.49 18.86
N ASN A 123 9.64 15.41 20.10
CA ASN A 123 10.69 16.29 20.61
C ASN A 123 12.06 15.68 20.28
N ILE A 124 12.92 16.47 19.66
CA ILE A 124 14.35 16.19 19.50
C ILE A 124 15.10 17.08 20.51
N THR A 125 16.05 16.53 21.26
CA THR A 125 16.75 17.25 22.33
C THR A 125 18.23 16.90 22.32
N ASP A 126 19.12 17.90 22.35
CA ASP A 126 20.54 17.67 22.60
C ASP A 126 20.75 17.38 24.10
N LEU A 127 21.35 16.23 24.38
CA LEU A 127 21.58 15.69 25.71
C LEU A 127 23.06 15.78 26.06
N LYS A 128 23.32 16.07 27.33
CA LYS A 128 24.67 16.20 27.90
C LYS A 128 25.59 15.04 27.48
N GLY A 129 26.74 15.40 26.90
CA GLY A 129 27.70 14.44 26.35
C GLY A 129 27.58 14.21 24.84
N GLY A 130 26.93 15.12 24.09
CA GLY A 130 26.86 15.06 22.63
C GLY A 130 25.98 13.92 22.12
N LYS A 131 24.86 13.66 22.81
CA LYS A 131 23.88 12.63 22.44
C LYS A 131 22.58 13.30 22.08
N VAL A 132 21.92 12.89 21.00
CA VAL A 132 20.64 13.49 20.61
C VAL A 132 19.51 12.52 20.94
N GLY A 133 18.62 12.94 21.83
CA GLY A 133 17.47 12.18 22.29
C GLY A 133 16.21 12.50 21.50
N PHE A 134 15.34 11.50 21.35
CA PHE A 134 14.00 11.63 20.78
C PHE A 134 12.95 11.15 21.78
N ALA A 135 11.85 11.88 21.89
CA ALA A 135 10.71 11.51 22.74
C ALA A 135 9.38 11.92 22.09
N SER A 136 8.30 11.22 22.42
CA SER A 136 6.94 11.74 22.16
C SER A 136 6.67 12.94 23.07
N THR A 137 5.75 13.82 22.68
CA THR A 137 5.26 14.91 23.54
C THR A 137 4.26 14.44 24.61
N ALA A 138 3.94 13.15 24.69
CA ALA A 138 2.96 12.64 25.64
C ALA A 138 3.41 12.86 27.10
N PRO A 139 2.48 13.15 28.04
CA PRO A 139 2.84 13.40 29.43
C PRO A 139 3.64 12.24 30.05
N GLY A 140 4.81 12.54 30.61
CA GLY A 140 5.69 11.54 31.22
C GLY A 140 6.58 10.76 30.25
N SER A 141 6.60 11.11 28.96
CA SER A 141 7.55 10.53 27.99
C SER A 141 9.01 10.73 28.39
N LYS A 142 9.86 9.77 28.00
CA LYS A 142 11.30 9.74 28.29
C LYS A 142 12.11 9.80 27.00
N PHE A 143 13.33 10.32 27.11
CA PHE A 143 14.34 10.31 26.05
C PHE A 143 15.12 8.97 26.01
N ASP A 144 14.38 7.86 26.03
CA ASP A 144 14.94 6.50 26.00
C ASP A 144 15.36 6.08 24.57
N SER A 145 15.03 6.89 23.57
CA SER A 145 15.43 6.73 22.16
C SER A 145 16.52 7.75 21.83
N VAL A 146 17.70 7.28 21.40
CA VAL A 146 18.88 8.14 21.17
C VAL A 146 19.44 7.89 19.77
N TYR A 147 19.90 8.95 19.09
CA TYR A 147 20.64 8.87 17.83
C TYR A 147 21.89 7.99 17.97
N THR A 148 22.02 6.99 17.08
CA THR A 148 23.22 6.11 17.02
C THR A 148 24.16 6.51 15.89
N LYS A 149 23.65 6.59 14.66
CA LYS A 149 24.44 6.82 13.43
C LYS A 149 23.58 7.34 12.29
N SER A 150 24.20 8.03 11.33
CA SER A 150 23.60 8.29 10.02
C SER A 150 23.71 7.03 9.16
N VAL A 151 22.63 6.67 8.48
CA VAL A 151 22.54 5.52 7.56
C VAL A 151 22.67 6.00 6.12
N LYS A 152 21.90 7.04 5.77
CA LYS A 152 21.94 7.69 4.46
C LYS A 152 21.49 9.13 4.59
N GLN A 153 22.25 10.06 4.03
CA GLN A 153 21.81 11.45 3.85
C GLN A 153 21.84 11.80 2.36
N MET A 154 20.75 12.40 1.91
CA MET A 154 20.59 13.04 0.61
C MET A 154 20.16 14.49 0.91
N PRO A 155 21.10 15.46 0.86
CA PRO A 155 20.86 16.82 1.31
C PRO A 155 19.58 17.42 0.75
N TYR A 156 18.80 18.05 1.63
CA TYR A 156 17.51 18.69 1.33
C TYR A 156 16.41 17.76 0.80
N SER A 157 16.55 16.43 0.89
CA SER A 157 15.49 15.50 0.48
C SER A 157 15.20 14.37 1.47
N ILE A 158 16.18 13.53 1.81
CA ILE A 158 15.95 12.48 2.80
C ILE A 158 17.17 12.25 3.68
N SER A 159 16.92 12.28 4.99
CA SER A 159 17.87 11.82 6.01
C SER A 159 17.33 10.53 6.62
N VAL A 160 18.18 9.50 6.71
CA VAL A 160 17.86 8.19 7.30
C VAL A 160 18.86 7.97 8.43
N LEU A 161 18.36 7.94 9.66
CA LEU A 161 19.16 7.94 10.88
C LEU A 161 18.75 6.76 11.77
N GLU A 162 19.71 6.02 12.30
CA GLU A 162 19.42 4.95 13.26
C GLU A 162 19.19 5.54 14.66
N ILE A 163 18.15 5.08 15.33
CA ILE A 163 17.91 5.35 16.76
C ILE A 163 17.92 4.07 17.59
N SER A 164 18.36 4.17 18.85
CA SER A 164 18.60 3.03 19.75
C SER A 164 17.33 2.25 20.14
N SER A 165 16.18 2.93 20.15
CA SER A 165 14.93 2.47 20.77
C SER A 165 13.74 3.05 20.01
N PRO A 166 12.55 2.41 20.03
CA PRO A 166 11.34 2.97 19.43
C PRO A 166 10.75 4.11 20.27
N ILE A 167 10.36 5.20 19.61
CA ILE A 167 9.53 6.25 20.23
C ILE A 167 8.11 5.70 20.38
N VAL A 168 7.58 5.68 21.60
CA VAL A 168 6.23 5.17 21.91
C VAL A 168 5.51 6.02 22.95
N PHE A 169 4.17 5.98 22.93
CA PHE A 169 3.30 6.57 23.95
C PHE A 169 2.03 5.71 24.16
N PRO A 170 1.33 5.80 25.30
CA PRO A 170 0.10 5.05 25.54
C PRO A 170 -0.97 5.36 24.49
N GLY A 171 -1.57 4.33 23.87
CA GLY A 171 -2.51 4.50 22.75
C GLY A 171 -1.89 4.40 21.34
N LEU A 172 -0.58 4.65 21.17
CA LEU A 172 0.07 4.58 19.83
C LEU A 172 -0.05 3.19 19.18
N LEU A 173 0.10 2.15 20.01
CA LEU A 173 0.17 0.76 19.58
C LEU A 173 -1.18 0.03 19.78
N ASP A 174 -2.22 0.76 20.17
CA ASP A 174 -3.56 0.23 20.42
C ASP A 174 -4.36 0.36 19.12
N ALA A 175 -4.51 -0.76 18.39
CA ALA A 175 -5.29 -0.76 17.16
C ALA A 175 -6.80 -0.61 17.46
N PRO A 176 -7.56 0.10 16.59
CA PRO A 176 -9.02 0.13 16.68
C PRO A 176 -9.59 -1.25 16.30
N ALA A 177 -9.72 -2.12 17.29
CA ALA A 177 -9.95 -3.57 17.16
C ALA A 177 -11.27 -4.01 16.46
N ARG A 178 -12.04 -3.09 15.87
CA ARG A 178 -13.41 -3.30 15.36
C ARG A 178 -13.76 -2.46 14.11
N ALA A 179 -12.79 -2.06 13.30
CA ALA A 179 -13.07 -1.33 12.05
C ALA A 179 -14.10 -2.03 11.14
N SER A 180 -14.01 -3.37 11.00
CA SER A 180 -14.96 -4.20 10.24
C SER A 180 -16.34 -4.31 10.88
N ALA A 181 -16.42 -4.26 12.21
CA ALA A 181 -17.66 -4.37 12.96
C ALA A 181 -18.45 -3.04 13.04
N ASN A 182 -17.89 -1.92 12.57
CA ASN A 182 -18.56 -0.60 12.58
C ASN A 182 -18.35 0.19 11.27
N LEU A 183 -18.31 -0.51 10.13
CA LEU A 183 -18.10 0.11 8.82
C LEU A 183 -19.17 1.19 8.50
N THR A 184 -20.44 0.93 8.84
CA THR A 184 -21.53 1.90 8.65
C THR A 184 -21.33 3.15 9.52
N GLY A 185 -21.01 3.00 10.80
CA GLY A 185 -20.76 4.14 11.69
C GLY A 185 -19.54 4.99 11.30
N LEU A 186 -18.53 4.40 10.67
CA LEU A 186 -17.41 5.14 10.07
C LEU A 186 -17.86 5.97 8.87
N LEU A 187 -18.63 5.37 7.95
CA LEU A 187 -19.18 6.05 6.77
C LEU A 187 -20.20 7.15 7.14
N GLU A 188 -21.06 6.90 8.12
CA GLU A 188 -22.03 7.88 8.61
C GLU A 188 -21.35 9.09 9.28
N LYS A 189 -20.27 8.85 10.04
CA LYS A 189 -19.43 9.92 10.63
C LYS A 189 -18.69 10.72 9.56
N ALA A 190 -18.35 10.10 8.42
CA ALA A 190 -17.70 10.76 7.30
C ALA A 190 -18.65 11.60 6.41
N GLY A 191 -19.97 11.47 6.58
CA GLY A 191 -20.95 12.13 5.70
C GLY A 191 -21.34 11.32 4.45
N CYS A 192 -21.12 10.00 4.48
CA CYS A 192 -21.47 9.06 3.40
C CYS A 192 -22.70 8.21 3.78
N LYS A 193 -23.73 8.81 4.39
CA LYS A 193 -24.86 8.07 5.01
C LYS A 193 -25.73 7.34 3.97
N THR A 194 -25.90 7.94 2.81
CA THR A 194 -26.61 7.36 1.66
C THR A 194 -25.88 6.11 1.18
N PHE A 195 -24.55 6.17 1.04
CA PHE A 195 -23.73 5.01 0.70
C PHE A 195 -23.77 3.93 1.78
N ALA A 196 -23.67 4.30 3.07
CA ALA A 196 -23.80 3.38 4.19
C ALA A 196 -25.15 2.63 4.18
N SER A 197 -26.24 3.34 3.88
CA SER A 197 -27.57 2.74 3.72
C SER A 197 -27.63 1.77 2.53
N LEU A 198 -27.08 2.17 1.38
CA LEU A 198 -27.08 1.35 0.16
C LEU A 198 -26.26 0.05 0.30
N ILE A 199 -25.10 0.06 0.97
CA ILE A 199 -24.32 -1.17 1.21
C ILE A 199 -25.00 -2.12 2.22
N VAL A 200 -25.86 -1.59 3.10
CA VAL A 200 -26.70 -2.41 4.00
C VAL A 200 -27.87 -3.01 3.23
N SER A 201 -28.65 -2.19 2.50
CA SER A 201 -29.86 -2.66 1.81
C SER A 201 -29.60 -3.59 0.62
N SER A 202 -28.42 -3.49 0.01
CA SER A 202 -27.95 -4.41 -1.06
C SER A 202 -27.28 -5.68 -0.52
N GLY A 203 -26.93 -5.73 0.76
CA GLY A 203 -26.15 -6.81 1.36
C GLY A 203 -24.63 -6.76 1.09
N VAL A 204 -24.14 -5.80 0.29
CA VAL A 204 -22.71 -5.63 -0.06
C VAL A 204 -21.83 -5.43 1.17
N LEU A 205 -22.36 -4.93 2.29
CA LEU A 205 -21.67 -4.87 3.59
C LEU A 205 -20.99 -6.20 3.97
N LYS A 206 -21.62 -7.36 3.71
CA LYS A 206 -21.03 -8.68 4.00
C LYS A 206 -19.84 -9.02 3.08
N ILE A 207 -19.90 -8.59 1.82
CA ILE A 207 -18.81 -8.75 0.84
C ILE A 207 -17.61 -7.91 1.30
N TYR A 208 -17.84 -6.64 1.65
CA TYR A 208 -16.81 -5.76 2.19
C TYR A 208 -16.18 -6.35 3.45
N GLN A 209 -16.97 -6.71 4.46
CA GLN A 209 -16.47 -7.33 5.70
C GLN A 209 -15.62 -8.59 5.43
N SER A 210 -15.99 -9.41 4.44
CA SER A 210 -15.24 -10.62 4.05
C SER A 210 -13.96 -10.33 3.24
N ALA A 211 -13.81 -9.12 2.72
CA ALA A 211 -12.63 -8.66 1.99
C ALA A 211 -11.65 -7.87 2.88
N MET A 212 -12.14 -7.23 3.95
CA MET A 212 -11.31 -6.41 4.87
C MET A 212 -10.11 -7.17 5.43
N ASP A 213 -10.27 -8.43 5.83
CA ASP A 213 -9.17 -9.26 6.37
C ASP A 213 -8.10 -9.63 5.31
N LYS A 214 -8.43 -9.50 4.03
CA LYS A 214 -7.54 -9.82 2.87
C LYS A 214 -6.90 -8.60 2.24
N GLY A 215 -7.44 -7.40 2.52
CA GLY A 215 -7.08 -6.16 1.86
C GLY A 215 -8.28 -5.56 1.14
N LEU A 216 -8.71 -4.37 1.57
CA LEU A 216 -9.85 -3.66 0.97
C LEU A 216 -9.63 -2.14 1.01
N THR A 217 -9.91 -1.49 -0.10
CA THR A 217 -10.01 -0.03 -0.22
C THR A 217 -11.42 0.31 -0.65
N VAL A 218 -12.12 1.19 0.08
CA VAL A 218 -13.48 1.64 -0.27
C VAL A 218 -13.46 3.11 -0.62
N PHE A 219 -13.92 3.44 -1.83
CA PHE A 219 -14.18 4.79 -2.30
C PHE A 219 -15.61 5.18 -1.89
N ALA A 220 -15.75 5.98 -0.84
CA ALA A 220 -17.04 6.31 -0.24
C ALA A 220 -17.59 7.64 -0.82
N PRO A 221 -18.60 7.63 -1.69
CA PRO A 221 -19.22 8.86 -2.18
C PRO A 221 -19.93 9.60 -1.03
N ASN A 222 -19.68 10.91 -0.95
CA ASN A 222 -20.32 11.80 0.03
C ASN A 222 -21.83 11.94 -0.24
N ASP A 223 -22.62 12.34 0.76
CA ASP A 223 -24.08 12.57 0.61
C ASP A 223 -24.46 13.68 -0.41
N GLU A 224 -23.48 14.43 -0.90
CA GLU A 224 -23.62 15.41 -1.99
C GLU A 224 -23.35 14.79 -3.37
N ALA A 225 -22.47 13.79 -3.45
CA ALA A 225 -22.15 13.04 -4.67
C ALA A 225 -23.36 12.29 -5.25
N PHE A 226 -24.39 12.01 -4.45
CA PHE A 226 -25.67 11.44 -4.86
C PHE A 226 -26.70 12.48 -5.36
N LYS A 227 -26.39 13.77 -5.26
CA LYS A 227 -27.25 14.90 -5.64
C LYS A 227 -26.71 15.67 -6.84
N ALA A 228 -25.51 15.34 -7.31
CA ALA A 228 -24.85 15.99 -8.42
C ALA A 228 -25.60 15.77 -9.75
N ASP A 229 -25.55 16.76 -10.64
CA ASP A 229 -26.09 16.64 -11.99
C ASP A 229 -25.39 15.50 -12.76
N GLY A 230 -26.18 14.68 -13.46
CA GLY A 230 -25.70 13.51 -14.20
C GLY A 230 -25.79 12.18 -13.44
N VAL A 231 -26.00 12.19 -12.12
CA VAL A 231 -26.20 10.97 -11.34
C VAL A 231 -27.47 10.21 -11.80
N PRO A 232 -27.38 8.93 -12.17
CA PRO A 232 -28.53 8.14 -12.57
C PRO A 232 -29.44 7.83 -11.37
N ASP A 233 -30.76 7.80 -11.57
CA ASP A 233 -31.71 7.41 -10.51
C ASP A 233 -31.51 5.95 -10.10
N LEU A 234 -30.82 5.75 -8.98
CA LEU A 234 -30.46 4.44 -8.42
C LEU A 234 -31.70 3.58 -8.10
N ARG A 235 -32.89 4.16 -8.00
CA ARG A 235 -34.16 3.42 -7.81
C ARG A 235 -34.61 2.67 -9.08
N ARG A 236 -34.06 3.02 -10.24
CA ARG A 236 -34.36 2.37 -11.53
C ARG A 236 -33.43 1.20 -11.84
N LEU A 237 -32.36 1.02 -11.06
CA LEU A 237 -31.44 -0.10 -11.18
C LEU A 237 -32.05 -1.37 -10.57
N SER A 238 -31.77 -2.51 -11.19
CA SER A 238 -31.97 -3.80 -10.54
C SER A 238 -31.02 -3.95 -9.34
N ASN A 239 -31.35 -4.87 -8.44
CA ASN A 239 -30.47 -5.17 -7.30
C ASN A 239 -29.07 -5.64 -7.76
N ALA A 240 -28.97 -6.35 -8.88
CA ALA A 240 -27.70 -6.81 -9.45
C ALA A 240 -26.83 -5.64 -9.97
N GLU A 241 -27.43 -4.66 -10.66
CA GLU A 241 -26.73 -3.45 -11.11
C GLU A 241 -26.29 -2.59 -9.93
N LEU A 242 -27.13 -2.45 -8.90
CA LEU A 242 -26.78 -1.74 -7.66
C LEU A 242 -25.63 -2.43 -6.90
N VAL A 243 -25.69 -3.76 -6.76
CA VAL A 243 -24.61 -4.58 -6.16
C VAL A 243 -23.31 -4.47 -6.96
N THR A 244 -23.39 -4.34 -8.29
CA THR A 244 -22.23 -4.15 -9.16
C THR A 244 -21.66 -2.73 -9.02
N LEU A 245 -22.50 -1.69 -9.03
CA LEU A 245 -22.10 -0.29 -8.81
C LEU A 245 -21.45 -0.09 -7.43
N LEU A 246 -21.98 -0.72 -6.38
CA LEU A 246 -21.37 -0.65 -5.05
C LEU A 246 -20.04 -1.40 -5.01
N GLN A 247 -19.92 -2.58 -5.63
CA GLN A 247 -18.62 -3.26 -5.75
C GLN A 247 -17.61 -2.51 -6.64
N TYR A 248 -18.05 -1.65 -7.57
CA TYR A 248 -17.17 -0.75 -8.32
C TYR A 248 -16.53 0.32 -7.43
N HIS A 249 -17.20 0.72 -6.35
CA HIS A 249 -16.68 1.62 -5.32
C HIS A 249 -15.68 0.96 -4.35
N ALA A 250 -15.19 -0.24 -4.64
CA ALA A 250 -14.24 -0.93 -3.78
C ALA A 250 -13.19 -1.71 -4.58
N VAL A 251 -11.99 -1.82 -4.02
CA VAL A 251 -10.83 -2.52 -4.62
C VAL A 251 -10.40 -3.64 -3.67
N PRO A 252 -10.23 -4.89 -4.14
CA PRO A 252 -9.84 -6.05 -3.33
C PRO A 252 -8.34 -6.06 -2.98
N ALA A 253 -7.80 -4.89 -2.64
CA ALA A 253 -6.43 -4.67 -2.23
C ALA A 253 -6.33 -3.45 -1.32
N TYR A 254 -5.27 -3.39 -0.52
CA TYR A 254 -4.96 -2.23 0.31
C TYR A 254 -4.17 -1.19 -0.49
N VAL A 255 -4.84 -0.08 -0.85
CA VAL A 255 -4.31 0.98 -1.73
C VAL A 255 -4.67 2.36 -1.14
N PRO A 256 -4.04 2.79 -0.03
CA PRO A 256 -4.26 4.10 0.57
C PRO A 256 -3.82 5.24 -0.37
N LYS A 257 -4.19 6.49 -0.05
CA LYS A 257 -3.99 7.66 -0.92
C LYS A 257 -2.57 7.78 -1.50
N ALA A 258 -1.52 7.55 -0.70
CA ALA A 258 -0.13 7.60 -1.18
C ALA A 258 0.20 6.48 -2.20
N SER A 259 -0.33 5.26 -2.01
CA SER A 259 -0.23 4.18 -3.00
C SER A 259 -0.97 4.51 -4.30
N LEU A 260 -2.09 5.24 -4.23
CA LEU A 260 -2.79 5.75 -5.42
C LEU A 260 -1.97 6.84 -6.14
N MET A 261 -1.33 7.75 -5.39
CA MET A 261 -0.44 8.78 -5.95
C MET A 261 0.74 8.16 -6.73
N ALA A 262 1.27 7.03 -6.25
CA ALA A 262 2.35 6.27 -6.89
C ALA A 262 1.88 5.35 -8.04
N SER A 263 0.56 5.10 -8.17
CA SER A 263 0.02 4.22 -9.21
C SER A 263 0.11 4.84 -10.60
N LYS A 264 0.34 4.00 -11.61
CA LYS A 264 0.44 4.38 -13.04
C LYS A 264 -0.32 3.43 -13.97
N GLY A 265 -1.16 2.55 -13.41
CA GLY A 265 -1.88 1.52 -14.14
C GLY A 265 -3.33 1.40 -13.71
N PRO A 266 -4.16 0.66 -14.47
CA PRO A 266 -5.56 0.42 -14.12
C PRO A 266 -5.66 -0.41 -12.84
N ILE A 267 -6.65 -0.06 -12.01
CA ILE A 267 -6.94 -0.72 -10.73
C ILE A 267 -8.27 -1.47 -10.87
N SER A 268 -8.23 -2.81 -10.80
CA SER A 268 -9.43 -3.64 -10.85
C SER A 268 -10.26 -3.50 -9.57
N THR A 269 -11.56 -3.27 -9.71
CA THR A 269 -12.52 -3.15 -8.60
C THR A 269 -13.13 -4.50 -8.22
N LEU A 270 -13.86 -4.59 -7.10
CA LEU A 270 -14.61 -5.78 -6.69
C LEU A 270 -15.74 -6.15 -7.67
N ALA A 271 -16.18 -5.23 -8.53
CA ALA A 271 -17.13 -5.55 -9.61
C ALA A 271 -16.50 -6.43 -10.72
N THR A 272 -15.15 -6.48 -10.79
CA THR A 272 -14.42 -7.24 -11.80
C THR A 272 -14.71 -8.73 -11.66
N SER A 273 -15.33 -9.30 -12.67
CA SER A 273 -15.82 -10.68 -12.68
C SER A 273 -15.67 -11.29 -14.07
N GLY A 274 -15.96 -12.58 -14.23
CA GLY A 274 -15.92 -13.25 -15.54
C GLY A 274 -16.87 -12.64 -16.61
N ALA A 275 -17.78 -11.76 -16.20
CA ALA A 275 -18.72 -11.06 -17.09
C ALA A 275 -18.27 -9.64 -17.51
N GLY A 276 -17.22 -9.06 -16.90
CA GLY A 276 -16.79 -7.70 -17.23
C GLY A 276 -15.52 -7.24 -16.52
N GLN A 277 -14.72 -6.40 -17.20
CA GLN A 277 -13.51 -5.78 -16.67
C GLN A 277 -13.81 -4.40 -16.13
N TYR A 278 -13.92 -4.30 -14.80
CA TYR A 278 -14.34 -3.09 -14.09
C TYR A 278 -13.13 -2.38 -13.48
N ALA A 279 -12.39 -1.65 -14.30
CA ALA A 279 -11.18 -0.94 -13.90
C ALA A 279 -11.42 0.55 -13.58
N LEU A 280 -10.58 1.10 -12.72
CA LEU A 280 -10.41 2.55 -12.48
C LEU A 280 -9.03 2.98 -12.96
N SER A 281 -8.92 4.16 -13.59
CA SER A 281 -7.64 4.82 -13.83
C SER A 281 -7.40 5.94 -12.81
N VAL A 282 -6.15 6.30 -12.54
CA VAL A 282 -5.78 7.32 -11.54
C VAL A 282 -4.89 8.39 -12.15
N THR A 283 -5.20 9.66 -11.90
CA THR A 283 -4.33 10.82 -12.21
C THR A 283 -4.03 11.61 -10.94
N THR A 284 -2.77 11.96 -10.75
CA THR A 284 -2.26 12.70 -9.58
C THR A 284 -1.84 14.11 -9.97
N ARG A 285 -2.14 15.12 -9.14
CA ARG A 285 -1.77 16.53 -9.36
C ARG A 285 -1.34 17.18 -8.04
N GLY A 286 -0.05 17.12 -7.72
CA GLY A 286 0.41 17.43 -6.36
C GLY A 286 -0.17 16.41 -5.37
N ASP A 287 -0.67 16.87 -4.22
CA ASP A 287 -1.39 16.02 -3.26
C ASP A 287 -2.82 15.62 -3.71
N ASP A 288 -3.34 16.12 -4.83
CA ASP A 288 -4.66 15.73 -5.34
C ASP A 288 -4.63 14.41 -6.10
N VAL A 289 -5.56 13.50 -5.79
CA VAL A 289 -5.78 12.24 -6.52
C VAL A 289 -7.16 12.26 -7.15
N THR A 290 -7.21 12.00 -8.45
CA THR A 290 -8.46 11.89 -9.23
C THR A 290 -8.57 10.47 -9.80
N LEU A 291 -9.72 9.84 -9.57
CA LEU A 291 -10.13 8.57 -10.13
C LEU A 291 -10.92 8.82 -11.42
N HIS A 292 -10.76 7.96 -12.42
CA HIS A 292 -11.43 8.05 -13.71
C HIS A 292 -12.12 6.72 -14.04
N THR A 293 -13.40 6.78 -14.43
CA THR A 293 -14.24 5.60 -14.74
C THR A 293 -14.42 5.36 -16.24
N GLY A 294 -13.84 6.21 -17.10
CA GLY A 294 -14.06 6.22 -18.55
C GLY A 294 -15.29 7.01 -18.98
N LEU A 295 -16.30 7.15 -18.12
CA LEU A 295 -17.41 8.11 -18.29
C LEU A 295 -17.12 9.41 -17.56
N ASP A 296 -16.82 9.30 -16.26
CA ASP A 296 -16.73 10.40 -15.32
C ASP A 296 -15.40 10.37 -14.56
N SER A 297 -15.19 11.42 -13.75
CA SER A 297 -14.00 11.56 -12.90
C SER A 297 -14.40 12.04 -11.52
N SER A 298 -13.73 11.53 -10.50
CA SER A 298 -14.03 11.80 -9.09
C SER A 298 -12.77 12.02 -8.29
N ARG A 299 -12.72 13.10 -7.51
CA ARG A 299 -11.57 13.46 -6.66
C ARG A 299 -11.69 12.76 -5.30
N ILE A 300 -10.55 12.38 -4.73
CA ILE A 300 -10.46 11.88 -3.35
C ILE A 300 -10.40 13.06 -2.39
N ALA A 301 -11.46 13.26 -1.62
CA ALA A 301 -11.63 14.41 -0.74
C ALA A 301 -10.88 14.25 0.60
N SER A 302 -11.07 13.11 1.28
CA SER A 302 -10.45 12.85 2.59
C SER A 302 -10.24 11.35 2.87
N THR A 303 -9.37 11.04 3.82
CA THR A 303 -9.19 9.69 4.36
C THR A 303 -10.04 9.55 5.63
N VAL A 304 -10.99 8.61 5.67
CA VAL A 304 -11.82 8.36 6.87
C VAL A 304 -11.09 7.45 7.86
N ILE A 305 -10.41 6.44 7.33
CA ILE A 305 -9.66 5.43 8.08
C ILE A 305 -8.59 4.82 7.16
N ASP A 306 -7.43 4.50 7.71
CA ASP A 306 -6.31 3.91 7.00
C ASP A 306 -5.48 3.02 7.94
N ASP A 307 -6.04 1.85 8.22
CA ASP A 307 -5.57 0.84 9.16
C ASP A 307 -5.23 -0.44 8.39
N THR A 308 -3.96 -0.65 8.04
CA THR A 308 -3.51 -1.80 7.23
C THR A 308 -4.12 -3.14 7.70
N PRO A 309 -4.80 -3.92 6.83
CA PRO A 309 -4.87 -3.81 5.37
C PRO A 309 -6.16 -3.13 4.83
N PHE A 310 -6.79 -2.25 5.59
CA PHE A 310 -8.06 -1.59 5.23
C PHE A 310 -7.95 -0.07 5.14
N CYS A 311 -8.61 0.54 4.16
CA CYS A 311 -8.85 1.99 4.17
C CYS A 311 -10.19 2.40 3.52
N ILE A 312 -10.70 3.56 3.95
CA ILE A 312 -11.84 4.24 3.32
C ILE A 312 -11.40 5.64 2.92
N LEU A 313 -11.61 5.98 1.66
CA LEU A 313 -11.27 7.25 1.06
C LEU A 313 -12.57 7.87 0.54
N THR A 314 -12.94 9.07 1.00
CA THR A 314 -14.15 9.75 0.51
C THR A 314 -13.94 10.28 -0.90
N VAL A 315 -15.00 10.33 -1.70
CA VAL A 315 -14.95 10.83 -3.07
C VAL A 315 -16.09 11.82 -3.37
N ASP A 316 -15.78 12.84 -4.17
CA ASP A 316 -16.67 13.98 -4.46
C ASP A 316 -17.82 13.63 -5.42
N SER A 317 -17.58 12.70 -6.34
CA SER A 317 -18.56 12.22 -7.34
C SER A 317 -18.74 10.70 -7.26
N LEU A 318 -19.94 10.23 -7.61
CA LEU A 318 -20.24 8.78 -7.71
C LEU A 318 -19.43 8.15 -8.86
N LEU A 319 -18.75 7.04 -8.60
CA LEU A 319 -18.00 6.29 -9.62
C LEU A 319 -18.96 5.47 -10.48
N LEU A 320 -19.25 5.95 -11.70
CA LEU A 320 -20.13 5.28 -12.66
C LEU A 320 -19.33 4.42 -13.66
N PRO A 321 -19.41 3.09 -13.63
CA PRO A 321 -18.70 2.22 -14.58
C PRO A 321 -19.28 2.32 -15.99
N SER A 322 -18.40 2.35 -17.00
CA SER A 322 -18.75 2.36 -18.42
C SER A 322 -19.57 1.15 -18.86
N GLU A 323 -19.47 0.03 -18.14
CA GLU A 323 -20.09 -1.25 -18.48
C GLU A 323 -21.59 -1.29 -18.12
N LEU A 324 -22.04 -0.42 -17.19
CA LEU A 324 -23.44 -0.29 -16.78
C LEU A 324 -24.09 1.00 -17.32
N PHE A 325 -23.34 2.10 -17.35
CA PHE A 325 -23.87 3.44 -17.65
C PHE A 325 -23.41 4.03 -18.98
N GLY A 326 -22.46 3.36 -19.65
CA GLY A 326 -22.06 3.75 -21.00
C GLY A 326 -23.22 3.57 -21.97
N LYS A 327 -23.32 4.47 -22.95
CA LYS A 327 -24.09 4.14 -24.16
C LYS A 327 -23.55 2.83 -24.71
N ALA A 328 -24.43 1.86 -24.95
CA ALA A 328 -24.07 0.58 -25.55
C ALA A 328 -23.13 0.83 -26.74
N PRO A 329 -21.97 0.13 -26.82
CA PRO A 329 -20.91 0.45 -27.77
C PRO A 329 -21.52 0.50 -29.17
N ALA A 330 -21.37 1.65 -29.83
CA ALA A 330 -22.02 1.93 -31.10
C ALA A 330 -21.73 0.77 -32.05
N ALA A 331 -22.81 0.08 -32.48
CA ALA A 331 -22.71 -1.22 -33.14
C ALA A 331 -21.65 -1.17 -34.24
N ALA A 332 -20.59 -1.98 -34.09
CA ALA A 332 -19.40 -1.92 -34.93
C ALA A 332 -19.86 -1.89 -36.39
N PRO A 333 -19.42 -0.87 -37.18
CA PRO A 333 -20.14 -0.42 -38.37
C PRO A 333 -20.44 -1.60 -39.28
N GLY A 334 -21.73 -1.96 -39.34
CA GLY A 334 -22.18 -3.17 -40.01
C GLY A 334 -21.66 -3.20 -41.44
N PRO A 335 -21.24 -4.37 -41.95
CA PRO A 335 -20.61 -4.48 -43.26
C PRO A 335 -21.47 -3.75 -44.29
N ALA A 336 -20.88 -2.73 -44.91
CA ALA A 336 -21.62 -1.75 -45.69
C ALA A 336 -22.49 -2.44 -46.75
N PRO A 337 -23.73 -1.98 -47.00
CA PRO A 337 -24.62 -2.63 -47.97
C PRO A 337 -23.92 -2.78 -49.32
N VAL A 338 -23.63 -4.01 -49.71
CA VAL A 338 -22.97 -4.29 -50.99
C VAL A 338 -23.90 -3.85 -52.12
N ALA A 339 -23.49 -2.79 -52.82
CA ALA A 339 -24.31 -2.18 -53.85
C ALA A 339 -24.60 -3.19 -54.96
N SER A 340 -25.88 -3.40 -55.26
CA SER A 340 -26.33 -4.36 -56.27
C SER A 340 -25.85 -3.94 -57.67
N PRO A 341 -25.06 -4.76 -58.39
CA PRO A 341 -24.67 -4.44 -59.76
C PRO A 341 -25.87 -4.61 -60.71
N THR A 342 -26.38 -3.48 -61.20
CA THR A 342 -27.36 -3.43 -62.30
C THR A 342 -26.66 -3.81 -63.62
N PRO A 343 -27.30 -4.57 -64.55
CA PRO A 343 -26.56 -5.39 -65.52
C PRO A 343 -26.05 -4.67 -66.77
N ALA A 344 -25.07 -5.30 -67.43
CA ALA A 344 -24.56 -4.99 -68.76
C ALA A 344 -24.73 -6.21 -69.71
N PRO A 345 -24.71 -6.04 -71.05
CA PRO A 345 -25.41 -6.97 -71.96
C PRO A 345 -24.60 -8.15 -72.49
N THR A 346 -25.33 -9.22 -72.87
CA THR A 346 -24.94 -10.35 -73.72
C THR A 346 -24.70 -9.90 -75.19
N PRO A 347 -23.90 -10.63 -76.02
CA PRO A 347 -24.27 -11.97 -76.51
C PRO A 347 -23.13 -13.02 -76.72
N ALA A 348 -23.57 -14.28 -76.93
CA ALA A 348 -23.03 -15.44 -77.69
C ALA A 348 -21.55 -15.48 -78.19
N ALA A 349 -20.84 -16.61 -78.33
CA ALA A 349 -21.06 -18.07 -78.15
C ALA A 349 -19.67 -18.72 -77.78
N GLU A 350 -19.40 -20.03 -77.63
CA GLU A 350 -19.99 -21.32 -78.07
C GLU A 350 -19.82 -22.43 -76.99
N ALA A 351 -20.24 -23.66 -77.31
CA ALA A 351 -20.03 -24.90 -76.55
C ALA A 351 -18.95 -25.79 -77.25
N PRO A 352 -18.59 -27.02 -76.81
CA PRO A 352 -19.10 -27.81 -75.68
C PRO A 352 -18.01 -28.49 -74.80
N THR A 353 -18.46 -29.22 -73.77
CA THR A 353 -17.66 -30.18 -72.99
C THR A 353 -17.20 -31.38 -73.83
N PRO A 354 -16.07 -32.01 -73.47
CA PRO A 354 -16.17 -33.46 -73.21
C PRO A 354 -15.30 -33.98 -72.04
N ALA A 355 -15.81 -35.02 -71.37
CA ALA A 355 -15.05 -36.04 -70.64
C ALA A 355 -14.91 -37.29 -71.56
N PRO A 356 -14.27 -38.44 -71.21
CA PRO A 356 -13.78 -38.85 -69.88
C PRO A 356 -12.48 -39.73 -69.82
N ALA A 357 -12.16 -40.17 -68.60
CA ALA A 357 -11.60 -41.49 -68.23
C ALA A 357 -10.21 -41.98 -68.73
N LYS A 358 -9.28 -42.14 -67.77
CA LYS A 358 -8.63 -43.40 -67.32
C LYS A 358 -7.41 -43.05 -66.44
N ALA A 359 -6.93 -43.77 -65.42
CA ALA A 359 -7.37 -44.88 -64.56
C ALA A 359 -6.09 -45.65 -64.14
N LYS A 360 -5.74 -45.70 -62.85
CA LYS A 360 -5.26 -46.92 -62.15
C LYS A 360 -5.18 -46.68 -60.63
N ALA A 361 -5.58 -47.67 -59.84
CA ALA A 361 -5.43 -47.71 -58.38
C ALA A 361 -4.17 -48.52 -57.98
N PRO A 362 -3.75 -48.58 -56.70
CA PRO A 362 -4.50 -49.33 -55.68
C PRO A 362 -4.61 -48.66 -54.30
N SER A 363 -5.30 -49.36 -53.40
CA SER A 363 -5.44 -49.14 -51.94
C SER A 363 -5.71 -50.53 -51.31
N PRO A 364 -5.78 -50.72 -49.98
CA PRO A 364 -5.13 -50.03 -48.85
C PRO A 364 -4.40 -51.09 -47.96
N GLU A 365 -4.50 -50.96 -46.62
CA GLU A 365 -4.20 -51.95 -45.56
C GLU A 365 -2.71 -52.28 -45.26
N SER A 366 -2.29 -52.77 -44.08
CA SER A 366 -2.71 -52.75 -42.65
C SER A 366 -2.27 -54.07 -41.98
N ALA A 367 -1.39 -54.02 -40.98
CA ALA A 367 -0.97 -55.16 -40.14
C ALA A 367 -0.03 -54.67 -39.02
N LEU A 368 -0.06 -55.06 -37.73
CA LEU A 368 -0.98 -55.79 -36.83
C LEU A 368 -0.91 -55.05 -35.44
N SER A 369 -1.84 -55.07 -34.47
CA SER A 369 -2.83 -56.05 -33.95
C SER A 369 -2.23 -57.23 -33.15
N PRO A 370 -2.97 -57.94 -32.27
CA PRO A 370 -4.01 -57.56 -31.28
C PRO A 370 -3.44 -57.80 -29.83
N PRO A 371 -4.16 -58.17 -28.73
CA PRO A 371 -5.58 -58.14 -28.35
C PRO A 371 -5.81 -57.32 -27.03
N ALA A 372 -6.80 -57.68 -26.18
CA ALA A 372 -7.09 -57.01 -24.89
C ALA A 372 -7.72 -57.95 -23.80
N PRO A 373 -8.79 -57.64 -23.01
CA PRO A 373 -8.82 -57.90 -21.55
C PRO A 373 -9.96 -58.86 -21.09
N PRO A 374 -10.28 -58.93 -19.78
CA PRO A 374 -11.59 -58.43 -19.36
C PRO A 374 -11.59 -57.64 -18.01
N THR A 375 -12.33 -58.10 -16.99
CA THR A 375 -12.90 -57.32 -15.86
C THR A 375 -13.24 -58.22 -14.66
N GLU A 376 -13.29 -57.68 -13.42
CA GLU A 376 -14.47 -57.67 -12.53
C GLU A 376 -14.19 -57.07 -11.11
N SER A 377 -15.25 -56.89 -10.32
CA SER A 377 -15.28 -56.41 -8.90
C SER A 377 -15.58 -57.61 -7.95
N PRO A 378 -15.91 -57.49 -6.63
CA PRO A 378 -15.96 -56.34 -5.71
C PRO A 378 -15.40 -56.60 -4.26
N SER A 379 -15.58 -55.60 -3.37
CA SER A 379 -15.88 -55.76 -1.93
C SER A 379 -14.76 -56.06 -0.89
N GLU A 380 -15.18 -55.90 0.37
CA GLU A 380 -14.65 -56.36 1.67
C GLU A 380 -13.50 -55.63 2.39
N SER A 381 -13.67 -55.59 3.71
CA SER A 381 -12.76 -55.24 4.81
C SER A 381 -12.50 -56.56 5.61
N PRO A 382 -11.69 -56.65 6.70
CA PRO A 382 -11.18 -55.58 7.55
C PRO A 382 -9.71 -55.78 8.01
N ALA A 383 -9.38 -55.19 9.16
CA ALA A 383 -8.12 -55.18 9.88
C ALA A 383 -7.47 -56.54 10.16
N ASP A 384 -6.15 -56.50 10.41
CA ASP A 384 -5.65 -56.87 11.74
C ASP A 384 -4.43 -56.01 12.15
N ALA A 385 -4.04 -56.10 13.42
CA ALA A 385 -2.80 -55.58 14.02
C ALA A 385 -1.89 -56.81 14.35
N PRO A 386 -1.06 -56.91 15.43
CA PRO A 386 -0.71 -55.98 16.50
C PRO A 386 0.80 -55.80 16.80
N GLU A 387 1.07 -54.84 17.69
CA GLU A 387 2.09 -54.82 18.77
C GLU A 387 3.50 -55.42 18.61
N ALA A 388 4.50 -54.55 18.78
CA ALA A 388 5.38 -54.60 19.96
C ALA A 388 5.78 -53.15 20.36
N ARG A 389 5.28 -52.63 21.50
CA ARG A 389 5.96 -52.60 22.83
C ARG A 389 7.12 -51.57 22.90
N ALA A 390 6.96 -50.36 23.47
CA ALA A 390 6.70 -49.97 24.87
C ALA A 390 7.83 -50.40 25.84
N ALA A 391 8.31 -49.63 26.83
CA ALA A 391 7.97 -48.31 27.42
C ALA A 391 9.29 -47.61 27.82
N ASP A 392 9.48 -46.28 27.86
CA ASP A 392 8.84 -45.18 28.63
C ASP A 392 9.05 -45.22 30.17
N SER A 393 9.92 -44.33 30.67
CA SER A 393 10.02 -43.73 32.03
C SER A 393 11.07 -42.59 31.94
N LYS A 394 10.91 -41.35 32.44
CA LYS A 394 10.71 -40.86 33.83
C LYS A 394 11.85 -41.25 34.78
N THR A 395 12.52 -40.35 35.54
CA THR A 395 12.40 -38.87 35.70
C THR A 395 13.85 -38.27 35.84
N GLU A 396 14.27 -37.23 36.58
CA GLU A 396 13.73 -36.26 37.58
C GLU A 396 14.56 -34.94 37.53
N LEU A 397 14.23 -33.90 38.32
CA LEU A 397 14.97 -32.63 38.44
C LEU A 397 16.39 -32.75 39.06
N GLY A 398 17.24 -31.75 38.78
CA GLY A 398 18.50 -31.49 39.51
C GLY A 398 19.03 -30.08 39.26
N ALA A 399 19.31 -29.31 40.32
CA ALA A 399 19.71 -27.90 40.23
C ALA A 399 21.15 -27.66 40.72
N ALA A 400 21.83 -26.67 40.13
CA ALA A 400 23.12 -26.15 40.59
C ALA A 400 23.21 -24.63 40.34
N ALA A 401 23.91 -23.91 41.22
CA ALA A 401 24.08 -22.45 41.18
C ALA A 401 25.47 -22.05 41.73
N LYS A 402 25.78 -20.74 41.66
CA LYS A 402 27.09 -20.06 41.94
C LYS A 402 28.05 -20.00 40.74
N ALA A 403 28.93 -19.00 40.60
CA ALA A 403 28.93 -17.61 41.12
C ALA A 403 30.00 -16.76 40.39
N LEU A 404 29.81 -15.44 40.37
CA LEU A 404 30.87 -14.41 40.21
C LEU A 404 31.75 -14.35 41.50
N PRO A 405 32.96 -13.71 41.57
CA PRO A 405 33.17 -12.33 41.06
C PRO A 405 34.61 -11.76 40.80
N PHE A 406 34.62 -10.48 40.41
CA PHE A 406 35.51 -9.37 40.86
C PHE A 406 36.89 -9.07 40.18
N TRP A 407 37.25 -7.77 40.27
CA TRP A 407 38.47 -7.05 39.84
C TRP A 407 38.69 -6.86 38.32
N GLY A 408 39.18 -5.70 37.84
CA GLY A 408 39.35 -4.41 38.52
C GLY A 408 40.20 -3.38 37.76
N PHE A 409 39.76 -2.12 37.74
CA PHE A 409 40.51 -0.86 37.47
C PHE A 409 41.59 -0.79 36.37
N LEU A 410 41.44 0.22 35.50
CA LEU A 410 42.31 1.41 35.61
C LEU A 410 41.60 2.68 35.13
N ALA A 411 41.96 3.83 35.70
CA ALA A 411 41.51 5.15 35.27
C ALA A 411 42.74 6.00 34.90
N ALA A 412 42.60 6.86 33.89
CA ALA A 412 43.64 7.82 33.50
C ALA A 412 43.07 9.24 33.56
N ALA A 413 43.48 10.01 34.56
CA ALA A 413 43.21 11.44 34.63
C ALA A 413 44.39 12.20 34.00
N ALA A 414 44.10 13.15 33.10
CA ALA A 414 45.08 14.08 32.57
C ALA A 414 44.74 15.49 33.09
N VAL A 415 45.70 16.11 33.78
CA VAL A 415 45.54 17.44 34.37
C VAL A 415 46.21 18.49 33.50
N GLY A 416 45.43 19.49 33.09
CA GLY A 416 45.82 20.89 33.00
C GLY A 416 46.99 21.31 32.09
N SER A 417 46.70 22.28 31.22
CA SER A 417 47.58 23.43 31.06
C SER A 417 46.74 24.67 30.79
N SER A 418 46.97 25.72 31.57
CA SER A 418 46.42 27.05 31.35
C SER A 418 47.57 27.97 31.02
N MET A 419 47.44 28.76 29.95
CA MET A 419 48.29 29.91 29.70
C MET A 419 47.46 31.08 29.19
N LEU A 420 47.59 32.21 29.87
CA LEU A 420 47.33 33.53 29.33
C LEU A 420 48.52 33.89 28.42
N LEU A 421 48.28 34.66 27.35
CA LEU A 421 48.74 36.05 27.29
C LEU A 421 48.18 36.80 26.07
N SER A 422 48.08 38.12 26.22
CA SER A 422 47.83 39.14 25.18
C SER A 422 46.41 39.16 24.57
#